data_AF-A0A318KFZ6-F1
#
_entry.id   AF-A0A318KFZ6-F1
#
_cell.length_a   1.000
_cell.length_b   1.000
_cell.length_c   1.000
_cell.angle_alpha   90.00
_cell.angle_beta   90.00
_cell.angle_gamma   90.00
#
_symmetry.space_group_name_H-M   'P 1'
#
loop_
_entity.id
_entity.type
_entity.pdbx_description
1 polymer ?
#
loop_
_entity_poly.entity_id
_entity_poly.type
_entity_poly.pdbx_seq_one_letter_code
_entity_poly.pdbx_strand_id
1 'polypeptide(L)' 'MKRKYSQEEVEQLMIGRIYCNHEDLNIFVRRKGLYAWTMNLGNKWSWIITVTAAMIIIVIVFMMLELS' A
#
# COMPACT_ATOMS: atom_id res chain seq x y z
N MET A 1 -14.84 -2.73 -14.15
CA MET A 1 -15.08 -4.03 -13.47
C MET A 1 -13.79 -4.35 -12.74
N LYS A 2 -13.80 -4.39 -11.40
CA LYS A 2 -12.56 -4.48 -10.64
C LYS A 2 -11.88 -5.82 -10.86
N ARG A 3 -10.56 -5.82 -11.07
CA ARG A 3 -9.75 -7.02 -11.29
C ARG A 3 -8.33 -6.80 -10.80
N LYS A 4 -7.52 -7.85 -10.75
CA LYS A 4 -6.08 -7.71 -10.51
C LYS A 4 -5.38 -7.33 -11.81
N TYR A 5 -4.56 -6.28 -11.76
CA TYR A 5 -3.73 -5.86 -12.88
C TYR A 5 -2.44 -6.67 -12.92
N SER A 6 -1.93 -6.92 -14.12
CA SER A 6 -0.61 -7.53 -14.32
C SER A 6 0.50 -6.53 -13.98
N GLN A 7 1.72 -7.03 -13.83
CA GLN A 7 2.88 -6.18 -13.56
C GLN A 7 3.13 -5.17 -14.69
N GLU A 8 2.91 -5.55 -15.94
CA GLU A 8 3.10 -4.68 -17.10
C GLU A 8 2.08 -3.52 -17.09
N GLU A 9 0.82 -3.83 -16.77
CA GLU A 9 -0.26 -2.83 -16.68
C GLU A 9 -0.03 -1.87 -15.51
N VAL A 10 0.45 -2.40 -14.38
CA VAL A 10 0.84 -1.60 -13.21
C VAL A 10 1.96 -0.63 -13.59
N GLU A 11 2.98 -1.09 -14.31
CA GLU A 11 4.12 -0.26 -14.72
C GLU A 11 3.73 0.87 -15.66
N GLN A 12 2.79 0.63 -16.58
CA GLN A 12 2.28 1.67 -17.50
C GLN A 12 1.53 2.80 -16.77
N LEU A 13 0.88 2.47 -15.65
CA LEU A 13 0.11 3.41 -14.84
C LEU A 13 0.91 3.97 -13.65
N MET A 14 2.14 3.54 -13.46
CA MET A 14 3.03 3.99 -12.38
C MET A 14 3.60 5.36 -12.71
N ILE A 15 3.39 6.34 -11.83
CA ILE A 15 3.99 7.68 -11.96
C ILE A 15 5.11 7.81 -10.94
N GLY A 16 6.34 7.58 -11.41
CA GLY A 16 7.54 7.57 -10.56
C GLY A 16 7.50 6.46 -9.52
N ARG A 17 7.11 6.78 -8.28
CA ARG A 17 6.98 5.82 -7.16
C ARG A 17 5.54 5.63 -6.67
N ILE A 18 4.61 6.37 -7.26
CA ILE A 18 3.21 6.43 -6.85
C ILE A 18 2.37 5.61 -7.83
N TYR A 19 1.50 4.78 -7.27
CA TYR A 19 0.51 4.02 -8.02
C TYR A 19 -0.88 4.31 -7.45
N CYS A 20 -1.83 4.70 -8.30
CA CYS A 20 -3.20 4.98 -7.90
C CYS A 20 -4.16 4.46 -8.97
N ASN A 21 -4.84 3.35 -8.70
CA ASN A 21 -5.83 2.79 -9.59
C ASN A 21 -6.99 2.17 -8.80
N HIS A 22 -8.21 2.70 -8.97
CA HIS A 22 -9.40 2.23 -8.26
C HIS A 22 -9.97 0.90 -8.81
N GLU A 23 -9.66 0.59 -10.07
CA GLU A 23 -10.09 -0.64 -10.73
C GLU A 23 -9.16 -1.83 -10.43
N ASP A 24 -7.95 -1.56 -9.96
CA ASP A 24 -7.00 -2.59 -9.56
C ASP A 24 -7.24 -3.08 -8.12
N LEU A 25 -7.49 -4.38 -7.99
CA LEU A 25 -7.67 -5.07 -6.72
C LEU A 25 -6.36 -5.33 -5.98
N ASN A 26 -5.20 -5.16 -6.63
CA ASN A 26 -3.92 -5.25 -5.92
C ASN A 26 -3.81 -4.13 -4.88
N ILE A 27 -3.38 -4.52 -3.68
CA ILE A 27 -3.14 -3.60 -2.55
C ILE A 27 -1.69 -3.12 -2.60
N PHE A 28 -0.77 -4.07 -2.79
CA PHE A 28 0.64 -3.82 -3.00
C PHE A 28 1.00 -4.17 -4.43
N VAL A 29 1.74 -3.29 -5.07
CA VAL A 29 2.22 -3.48 -6.43
C VAL A 29 3.73 -3.33 -6.46
N ARG A 30 4.37 -4.11 -7.33
CA ARG A 30 5.82 -4.08 -7.46
C ARG A 30 6.21 -2.95 -8.42
N ARG A 31 7.26 -2.22 -8.06
CA ARG A 31 7.90 -1.21 -8.89
C ARG A 31 9.03 -1.84 -9.70
N LYS A 32 9.32 -1.25 -10.85
CA LYS A 32 10.47 -1.60 -11.68
C LYS A 32 11.76 -1.28 -10.91
N GLY A 33 12.59 -2.29 -10.63
CA GLY A 33 13.80 -2.18 -9.81
C GLY A 33 13.92 -3.30 -8.77
N LEU A 34 15.06 -3.35 -8.09
CA LEU A 34 15.31 -4.32 -7.00
C LEU A 34 14.41 -3.99 -5.80
N TYR A 35 13.63 -5.00 -5.36
CA TYR A 35 12.85 -5.03 -4.11
C TYR A 35 11.99 -3.79 -3.79
N ALA A 36 11.51 -3.08 -4.80
CA ALA A 36 10.73 -1.88 -4.59
C ALA A 36 9.23 -2.21 -4.68
N TRP A 37 8.51 -2.16 -3.56
CA TRP A 37 7.04 -2.23 -3.52
C TRP A 37 6.44 -0.84 -3.30
N THR A 38 5.19 -0.64 -3.70
CA THR A 38 4.38 0.54 -3.37
C THR A 38 2.94 0.12 -3.14
N MET A 39 2.18 0.92 -2.39
CA MET A 39 0.75 0.67 -2.17
C MET A 39 -0.09 1.31 -3.25
N ASN A 40 -1.16 0.62 -3.65
CA ASN A 40 -2.17 1.19 -4.53
C ASN A 40 -3.04 2.17 -3.75
N LEU A 41 -2.81 3.46 -3.94
CA LEU A 41 -3.55 4.54 -3.27
C LEU A 41 -4.99 4.69 -3.76
N GLY A 42 -5.35 4.10 -4.91
CA GLY A 42 -6.71 4.09 -5.45
C GLY A 42 -7.61 3.01 -4.83
N ASN A 43 -7.01 2.05 -4.12
CA ASN A 43 -7.73 0.93 -3.51
C ASN A 43 -8.07 1.23 -2.04
N LYS A 44 -9.36 1.20 -1.70
CA LYS A 44 -9.85 1.45 -0.33
C LYS A 44 -9.25 0.49 0.70
N TRP A 45 -8.95 -0.75 0.31
CA TRP A 45 -8.38 -1.76 1.20
C TRP A 45 -6.93 -1.44 1.59
N SER A 46 -6.18 -0.77 0.70
CA SER A 46 -4.87 -0.23 1.02
C SER A 46 -4.95 0.71 2.22
N TRP A 47 -5.89 1.66 2.19
CA TRP A 47 -6.06 2.62 3.29
C TRP A 47 -6.51 1.95 4.60
N ILE A 48 -7.39 0.96 4.53
CA ILE A 48 -7.80 0.19 5.72
C ILE A 48 -6.58 -0.48 6.37
N ILE A 49 -5.70 -1.11 5.59
CA ILE A 49 -4.48 -1.74 6.10
C ILE A 49 -3.53 -0.69 6.68
N THR A 50 -3.33 0.44 6.00
CA THR A 50 -2.48 1.54 6.50
C THR A 50 -2.96 2.05 7.86
N VAL A 51 -4.26 2.35 7.99
CA VAL A 51 -4.83 2.86 9.25
C VAL A 51 -4.72 1.81 10.34
N THR A 52 -5.01 0.54 10.03
CA THR A 52 -4.91 -0.55 11.02
C THR A 52 -3.47 -0.72 11.51
N ALA A 53 -2.50 -0.72 10.59
CA ALA A 53 -1.08 -0.81 10.95
C ALA A 53 -0.62 0.40 11.78
N ALA A 54 -1.05 1.61 11.41
CA ALA A 54 -0.75 2.83 12.16
C ALA A 54 -1.31 2.77 13.59
N MET A 55 -2.55 2.31 13.77
CA MET A 55 -3.16 2.14 15.10
C MET A 55 -2.38 1.15 15.97
N ILE A 56 -1.98 0.01 15.41
CA ILE A 56 -1.16 -0.98 16.12
C ILE A 56 0.17 -0.37 16.57
N ILE A 57 0.86 0.36 15.67
CA ILE A 57 2.12 1.03 16.00
C ILE A 57 1.91 2.07 17.11
N ILE A 58 0.85 2.88 17.05
CA ILE A 58 0.53 3.87 18.09
C ILE A 58 0.34 3.17 19.45
N VAL A 59 -0.43 2.09 19.49
CA VAL A 59 -0.68 1.33 20.72
C VAL A 59 0.62 0.74 21.29
N ILE A 60 1.49 0.19 20.43
CA ILE A 60 2.79 -0.34 20.85
C ILE A 60 3.67 0.78 21.41
N VAL A 61 3.78 1.91 20.70
CA VAL A 61 4.59 3.06 21.13
C VAL A 61 4.08 3.62 22.46
N PHE A 62 2.76 3.74 22.60
CA PHE A 62 2.13 4.19 23.84
C PHE A 62 2.45 3.27 25.01
N MET A 63 2.30 1.95 24.84
CA MET A 63 2.67 0.98 25.87
C MET A 63 4.16 1.07 26.23
N MET A 64 5.04 1.21 25.25
CA MET A 64 6.49 1.31 25.48
C MET A 64 6.86 2.57 26.27
N LEU A 65 6.16 3.69 26.04
CA LEU A 65 6.37 4.95 26.76
C LEU A 65 5.82 4.91 28.19
N GLU A 66 4.72 4.19 28.44
CA GLU A 66 4.21 4.01 29.81
C GLU A 66 5.08 3.04 30.66
N LEU A 67 5.82 2.15 29.99
CA LEU A 67 6.72 1.18 30.63
C LEU A 67 8.15 1.70 30.87
N SER A 68 8.51 2.87 30.33
CA SER A 68 9.85 3.47 30.43
C SER A 68 9.95 4.52 31.53
#